data_AF-A0A398CDQ8-F1
#
_entry.id   AF-A0A398CDQ8-F1
#
_cell.length_a   1.000
_cell.length_b   1.000
_cell.length_c   1.000
_cell.angle_alpha   90.00
_cell.angle_beta   90.00
_cell.angle_gamma   90.00
#
_symmetry.space_group_name_H-M   'P 1'
#
loop_
_entity.id
_entity.type
_entity.pdbx_description
1 polymer ?
#
loop_
_entity_poly.entity_id
_entity_poly.type
_entity_poly.pdbx_seq_one_letter_code
_entity_poly.pdbx_strand_id
1 'polypeptide(L)'
;MRRALLIARVLFTMALLVTLVCLLAPANAVLAAKVWAASWLPMATVLDAADATAYSDKLVHASLFAVLGGLAARSWQQGRQRWWAVAALLLLGALTEVLQSAIPGRSASLGDWLADALGLAGSLLLVPPVQPPRPRSLGWQA
;
A
#
# COMPACT_ATOMS: atom_id res chain seq x y z
N MET A 1 -4.91 -24.66 -2.31
CA MET A 1 -5.52 -23.42 -1.77
C MET A 1 -4.92 -22.95 -0.45
N ARG A 2 -4.78 -23.78 0.60
CA ARG A 2 -4.24 -23.33 1.91
C ARG A 2 -2.82 -22.72 1.86
N ARG A 3 -1.88 -23.31 1.11
CA ARG A 3 -0.52 -22.78 0.94
C ARG A 3 -0.50 -21.40 0.28
N ALA A 4 -1.28 -21.20 -0.77
CA ALA A 4 -1.37 -19.92 -1.48
C ALA A 4 -1.93 -18.79 -0.58
N LEU A 5 -2.95 -19.10 0.24
CA LEU A 5 -3.49 -18.15 1.22
C LEU A 5 -2.48 -17.82 2.31
N LEU A 6 -1.71 -18.81 2.78
CA LEU A 6 -0.63 -18.57 3.75
C LEU A 6 0.42 -17.63 3.16
N ILE A 7 0.89 -17.89 1.93
CA ILE A 7 1.86 -17.05 1.24
C ILE A 7 1.34 -15.62 1.09
N ALA A 8 0.08 -15.44 0.63
CA ALA A 8 -0.51 -14.11 0.49
C ALA A 8 -0.53 -13.34 1.81
N ARG A 9 -0.85 -14.02 2.93
CA ARG A 9 -0.86 -13.40 4.26
C ARG A 9 0.54 -13.06 4.76
N VAL A 10 1.52 -13.93 4.54
CA VAL A 10 2.92 -13.63 4.87
C VAL A 10 3.40 -12.41 4.09
N LEU A 11 3.15 -12.37 2.78
CA LEU A 11 3.50 -11.21 1.95
C LEU A 11 2.78 -9.94 2.41
N PHE A 12 1.50 -10.04 2.75
CA PHE A 12 0.75 -8.90 3.31
C PHE A 12 1.38 -8.39 4.61
N THR A 13 1.72 -9.29 5.54
CA THR A 13 2.36 -8.91 6.81
C THR A 13 3.74 -8.29 6.57
N MET A 14 4.54 -8.84 5.67
CA MET A 14 5.83 -8.25 5.31
C MET A 14 5.67 -6.85 4.71
N ALA A 15 4.73 -6.70 3.77
CA ALA A 15 4.42 -5.40 3.16
C ALA A 15 3.94 -4.39 4.22
N LEU A 16 3.10 -4.83 5.17
CA LEU A 16 2.62 -3.98 6.25
C LEU A 16 3.76 -3.47 7.13
N LEU A 17 4.70 -4.35 7.50
CA LEU A 17 5.86 -3.97 8.29
C LEU A 17 6.76 -3.00 7.52
N VAL A 18 6.99 -3.25 6.23
CA VAL A 18 7.77 -2.33 5.37
C VAL A 18 7.08 -0.97 5.28
N THR A 19 5.75 -0.93 5.06
CA THR A 19 4.99 0.33 5.03
C THR A 19 5.13 1.09 6.34
N LEU A 20 4.96 0.43 7.49
CA LEU A 20 5.12 1.07 8.79
C LEU A 20 6.53 1.63 8.99
N VAL A 21 7.56 0.89 8.59
CA VAL A 21 8.96 1.37 8.65
C VAL A 21 9.15 2.59 7.73
N CYS A 22 8.67 2.53 6.48
CA CYS A 22 8.82 3.65 5.54
C CYS A 22 8.13 4.93 6.03
N LEU A 23 6.91 4.79 6.57
CA LEU A 23 6.09 5.94 6.98
C LEU A 23 6.49 6.50 8.34
N LEU A 24 6.91 5.65 9.28
CA LEU A 24 7.27 6.06 10.64
C LEU A 24 8.77 6.18 10.87
N ALA A 25 9.59 5.99 9.84
CA ALA A 25 11.01 6.31 9.91
C ALA A 25 11.22 7.81 10.18
N PRO A 26 12.21 8.18 11.01
CA PRO A 26 12.53 9.57 11.26
C PRO A 26 12.98 10.27 9.97
N ALA A 27 12.75 11.58 9.90
CA ALA A 27 12.94 12.35 8.67
C ALA A 27 14.37 12.28 8.13
N ASN A 28 15.36 12.25 9.02
CA ASN A 28 16.77 12.10 8.65
C ASN A 28 17.07 10.75 7.97
N ALA A 29 16.47 9.65 8.41
CA ALA A 29 16.64 8.34 7.80
C ALA A 29 16.03 8.31 6.39
N VAL A 30 14.86 8.93 6.20
CA VAL A 30 14.25 9.03 4.88
C VAL A 30 15.03 9.94 3.95
N LEU A 31 15.53 11.07 4.45
CA LEU A 31 16.41 11.94 3.67
C LEU A 31 17.69 11.19 3.25
N ALA A 32 18.32 10.47 4.17
CA ALA A 32 19.50 9.66 3.87
C ALA A 32 19.21 8.59 2.81
N ALA A 33 18.07 7.92 2.89
CA ALA A 33 17.64 6.94 1.88
C ALA A 33 17.40 7.59 0.51
N LYS A 34 16.73 8.75 0.47
CA LYS A 34 16.50 9.52 -0.78
C LYS A 34 17.82 9.96 -1.42
N VAL A 35 18.74 10.51 -0.63
CA VAL A 35 20.07 10.95 -1.11
C VAL A 35 20.89 9.76 -1.59
N TRP A 36 20.89 8.66 -0.83
CA TRP A 36 21.57 7.44 -1.24
C TRP A 36 20.99 6.89 -2.55
N ALA A 37 19.67 6.84 -2.72
CA ALA A 37 19.07 6.40 -3.98
C ALA A 37 19.41 7.35 -5.14
N ALA A 38 19.40 8.66 -4.89
CA ALA A 38 19.75 9.67 -5.88
C ALA A 38 21.21 9.59 -6.34
N SER A 39 22.14 9.14 -5.48
CA SER A 39 23.57 9.04 -5.86
C SER A 39 23.86 7.98 -6.93
N TRP A 40 22.93 7.04 -7.15
CA TRP A 40 23.01 6.04 -8.23
C TRP A 40 22.38 6.51 -9.54
N LEU A 41 21.70 7.67 -9.55
CA LEU A 41 20.98 8.19 -10.70
C LEU A 41 21.81 9.28 -11.40
N PRO A 42 22.37 9.02 -12.61
CA PRO A 42 23.21 9.99 -13.32
C PRO A 42 22.50 11.30 -13.72
N MET A 43 21.17 11.37 -13.53
CA MET A 43 20.32 12.52 -13.86
C MET A 43 19.56 13.07 -12.65
N ALA A 44 19.96 12.71 -11.42
CA ALA A 44 19.27 13.14 -10.20
C ALA A 44 19.14 14.66 -10.09
N THR A 45 20.21 15.40 -10.42
CA THR A 45 20.23 16.87 -10.35
C THR A 45 19.29 17.53 -11.36
N VAL A 46 19.07 16.91 -12.53
CA VAL A 46 18.13 17.42 -13.54
C VAL A 46 16.68 17.08 -13.17
N LEU A 47 16.45 15.90 -12.58
CA LEU A 47 15.12 15.53 -12.06
C LEU A 47 14.69 16.45 -10.90
N ASP A 48 15.65 16.81 -10.04
CA ASP A 48 15.44 17.78 -8.96
C ASP A 48 15.17 19.19 -9.52
N ALA A 49 15.98 19.65 -10.47
CA ALA A 49 15.77 20.93 -11.14
C ALA A 49 14.45 21.03 -11.93
N ALA A 50 13.88 19.89 -12.34
CA ALA A 50 12.60 19.81 -13.04
C ALA A 50 11.39 19.66 -12.09
N ASP A 51 11.59 19.71 -10.76
CA ASP A 51 10.56 19.45 -9.74
C ASP A 51 9.86 18.09 -9.92
N ALA A 52 10.51 17.12 -10.59
CA ALA A 52 9.92 15.83 -10.90
C ALA A 52 9.58 15.01 -9.63
N THR A 53 10.18 15.36 -8.50
CA THR A 53 9.98 14.73 -7.18
C THR A 53 9.03 15.49 -6.26
N ALA A 54 8.40 16.59 -6.71
CA ALA A 54 7.52 17.42 -5.88
C ALA A 54 6.36 16.63 -5.23
N TYR A 55 5.87 15.60 -5.92
CA TYR A 55 4.80 14.71 -5.43
C TYR A 55 5.28 13.31 -5.08
N SER A 56 6.60 13.10 -4.96
CA SER A 56 7.19 11.79 -4.67
C SER A 56 6.62 11.15 -3.40
N ASP A 57 6.35 11.95 -2.36
CA ASP A 57 5.81 11.46 -1.09
C ASP A 57 4.41 10.85 -1.26
N LYS A 58 3.52 11.54 -1.99
CA LYS A 58 2.17 11.06 -2.31
C LYS A 58 2.23 9.80 -3.18
N LEU A 59 3.17 9.72 -4.12
CA LEU A 59 3.36 8.52 -4.93
C LEU A 59 3.84 7.33 -4.09
N VAL A 60 4.73 7.57 -3.11
CA VAL A 60 5.15 6.54 -2.15
C VAL A 60 3.96 6.05 -1.35
N HIS A 61 3.18 6.94 -0.74
CA HIS A 61 1.93 6.61 -0.02
C HIS A 61 0.96 5.78 -0.86
N ALA A 62 0.58 6.30 -2.04
CA ALA A 62 -0.32 5.61 -2.96
C ALA A 62 0.21 4.23 -3.37
N SER A 63 1.52 4.09 -3.63
CA SER A 63 2.12 2.81 -4.02
C SER A 63 2.12 1.78 -2.89
N LEU A 64 2.48 2.18 -1.67
CA LEU A 64 2.48 1.32 -0.48
C LEU A 64 1.07 0.79 -0.21
N PHE A 65 0.08 1.68 -0.26
CA PHE A 65 -1.31 1.31 -0.02
C PHE A 65 -1.94 0.53 -1.17
N ALA A 66 -1.53 0.75 -2.41
CA ALA A 66 -1.95 -0.09 -3.53
C ALA A 66 -1.44 -1.54 -3.38
N VAL A 67 -0.19 -1.73 -2.96
CA VAL A 67 0.38 -3.06 -2.69
C VAL A 67 -0.34 -3.73 -1.52
N LEU A 68 -0.57 -3.01 -0.42
CA LEU A 68 -1.32 -3.53 0.74
C LEU A 68 -2.74 -3.92 0.38
N GLY A 69 -3.47 -3.07 -0.35
CA GLY A 69 -4.84 -3.36 -0.77
C GLY A 69 -4.92 -4.57 -1.70
N GLY A 70 -3.96 -4.71 -2.63
CA GLY A 70 -3.88 -5.87 -3.52
C GLY A 70 -3.60 -7.17 -2.76
N LEU A 71 -2.63 -7.15 -1.84
CA LEU A 71 -2.30 -8.32 -1.00
C LEU A 71 -3.41 -8.66 -0.01
N ALA A 72 -4.12 -7.66 0.52
CA ALA A 72 -5.30 -7.86 1.36
C ALA A 72 -6.42 -8.56 0.58
N ALA A 73 -6.71 -8.11 -0.65
CA ALA A 73 -7.71 -8.75 -1.50
C ALA A 73 -7.38 -10.22 -1.83
N ARG A 74 -6.09 -10.59 -1.86
CA ARG A 74 -5.64 -11.98 -2.03
C ARG A 74 -5.66 -12.80 -0.73
N SER A 75 -5.52 -12.14 0.41
CA SER A 75 -5.48 -12.76 1.74
C SER A 75 -6.88 -13.02 2.32
N TRP A 76 -7.85 -12.16 1.99
CA TRP A 76 -9.22 -12.17 2.49
C TRP A 76 -10.22 -12.12 1.32
N GLN A 77 -10.50 -13.31 0.79
CA GLN A 77 -11.24 -13.48 -0.47
C GLN A 77 -12.76 -13.28 -0.34
N GLN A 78 -13.29 -13.26 0.88
CA GLN A 78 -14.72 -13.01 1.10
C GLN A 78 -15.04 -11.53 0.95
N GLY A 79 -16.13 -11.21 0.25
CA GLY A 79 -16.53 -9.83 -0.04
C GLY A 79 -16.62 -8.95 1.21
N ARG A 80 -17.21 -9.45 2.30
CA ARG A 80 -17.25 -8.72 3.58
C ARG A 80 -15.84 -8.46 4.10
N GLN A 81 -14.99 -9.48 4.25
CA GLN A 81 -13.64 -9.34 4.81
C GLN A 81 -12.78 -8.34 4.03
N ARG A 82 -12.95 -8.25 2.69
CA ARG A 82 -12.27 -7.27 1.85
C ARG A 82 -12.58 -5.84 2.27
N TRP A 83 -13.84 -5.51 2.53
CA TRP A 83 -14.23 -4.16 2.96
C TRP A 83 -13.75 -3.83 4.38
N TRP A 84 -13.71 -4.82 5.27
CA TRP A 84 -13.11 -4.65 6.59
C TRP A 84 -11.60 -4.38 6.49
N ALA A 85 -10.89 -5.06 5.58
CA ALA A 85 -9.49 -4.79 5.34
C ALA A 85 -9.26 -3.38 4.75
N VAL A 86 -10.10 -2.93 3.82
CA VAL A 86 -10.04 -1.57 3.27
C VAL A 86 -10.25 -0.53 4.38
N ALA A 87 -11.28 -0.69 5.21
CA ALA A 87 -11.54 0.20 6.34
C ALA A 87 -10.38 0.23 7.34
N ALA A 88 -9.82 -0.94 7.67
CA ALA A 88 -8.68 -1.04 8.57
C ALA A 88 -7.42 -0.38 7.99
N LEU A 89 -7.17 -0.49 6.68
CA LEU A 89 -6.04 0.18 6.02
C LEU A 89 -6.25 1.70 5.95
N LEU A 90 -7.46 2.19 5.65
CA LEU A 90 -7.73 3.63 5.71
C LEU A 90 -7.53 4.21 7.11
N LEU A 91 -7.95 3.47 8.14
CA LEU A 91 -7.70 3.83 9.53
C LEU A 91 -6.20 3.81 9.85
N LEU A 92 -5.47 2.81 9.34
CA LEU A 92 -4.02 2.73 9.49
C LEU A 92 -3.32 3.96 8.89
N GLY A 93 -3.69 4.38 7.67
CA GLY A 93 -3.15 5.59 7.05
C GLY A 93 -3.40 6.84 7.90
N ALA A 94 -4.62 6.99 8.41
CA ALA A 94 -4.95 8.13 9.29
C ALA A 94 -4.13 8.08 10.60
N LEU A 95 -3.94 6.89 11.18
CA LEU A 95 -3.11 6.71 12.36
C LEU A 95 -1.63 7.02 12.08
N THR A 96 -1.10 6.64 10.91
CA THR A 96 0.29 6.98 10.56
C THR A 96 0.49 8.47 10.41
N GLU A 97 -0.46 9.22 9.84
CA GLU A 97 -0.41 10.68 9.78
C GLU A 97 -0.39 11.30 11.19
N VAL A 98 -1.27 10.82 12.09
CA VAL A 98 -1.30 11.28 13.48
C VAL A 98 0.04 10.98 14.17
N LEU A 99 0.59 9.79 13.99
CA LEU A 99 1.88 9.42 14.58
C LEU A 99 3.04 10.24 14.00
N GLN A 100 3.02 10.56 12.71
CA GLN A 100 4.02 11.42 12.07
C GLN A 100 4.06 12.82 12.67
N SER A 101 2.94 13.36 13.17
CA SER A 101 2.94 14.65 13.88
C SER A 101 3.84 14.68 15.13
N ALA A 102 4.12 13.51 15.71
CA ALA A 102 5.01 13.35 16.86
C ALA A 102 6.47 13.03 16.47
N ILE A 103 6.77 12.85 15.19
CA ILE A 103 8.12 12.52 14.70
C ILE A 103 8.82 13.80 14.23
N PRO A 104 9.95 14.20 14.85
CA PRO A 104 10.69 15.39 14.43
C PRO A 104 11.07 15.37 12.94
N GLY A 105 10.74 16.46 12.23
CA GLY A 105 10.98 16.61 10.79
C GLY A 105 9.99 15.90 9.88
N ARG A 106 8.94 15.27 10.43
CA ARG A 106 7.77 14.79 9.69
C ARG A 106 6.59 15.72 9.91
N SER A 107 5.61 15.65 9.01
CA SER A 107 4.39 16.43 9.06
C SER A 107 3.21 15.54 8.76
N ALA A 108 2.15 15.65 9.57
CA ALA A 108 0.86 15.07 9.23
C ALA A 108 0.23 15.85 8.05
N SER A 109 -0.39 15.13 7.13
CA SER A 109 -0.84 15.63 5.84
C SER A 109 -2.10 14.90 5.40
N LEU A 110 -3.20 15.64 5.27
CA LEU A 110 -4.42 15.11 4.66
C LEU A 110 -4.17 14.63 3.22
N GLY A 111 -3.23 15.25 2.51
CA GLY A 111 -2.88 14.88 1.15
C GLY A 111 -2.26 13.48 1.05
N ASP A 112 -1.51 13.06 2.05
CA ASP A 112 -0.85 11.75 2.06
C ASP A 112 -1.84 10.65 2.48
N TRP A 113 -2.74 10.95 3.41
CA TRP A 113 -3.90 10.07 3.67
C TRP A 113 -4.82 9.90 2.45
N LEU A 114 -5.06 10.97 1.69
CA LEU A 114 -5.81 10.87 0.43
C LEU A 114 -5.06 10.04 -0.61
N ALA A 115 -3.72 10.13 -0.66
CA ALA A 115 -2.91 9.29 -1.53
C ALA A 115 -3.02 7.81 -1.13
N ASP A 116 -3.05 7.49 0.16
CA ASP A 116 -3.31 6.13 0.66
C ASP A 116 -4.66 5.61 0.17
N ALA A 117 -5.71 6.44 0.28
CA ALA A 117 -7.05 6.10 -0.18
C ALA A 117 -7.11 5.85 -1.69
N LEU A 118 -6.43 6.68 -2.48
CA LEU A 118 -6.33 6.51 -3.93
C LEU A 118 -5.55 5.24 -4.31
N GLY A 119 -4.47 4.93 -3.60
CA GLY A 119 -3.73 3.68 -3.75
C GLY A 119 -4.60 2.46 -3.49
N LEU A 120 -5.34 2.48 -2.38
CA LEU A 120 -6.32 1.43 -2.06
C LEU A 120 -7.38 1.30 -3.14
N ALA A 121 -7.99 2.40 -3.58
CA ALA A 121 -8.99 2.40 -4.63
C ALA A 121 -8.45 1.80 -5.94
N GLY A 122 -7.23 2.19 -6.35
CA GLY A 122 -6.54 1.63 -7.51
C GLY A 122 -6.35 0.12 -7.40
N SER A 123 -5.95 -0.37 -6.23
CA SER A 123 -5.81 -1.82 -5.99
C SER A 123 -7.13 -2.57 -6.13
N LEU A 124 -8.26 -1.95 -5.75
CA LEU A 124 -9.58 -2.58 -5.85
C LEU A 124 -10.02 -2.76 -7.30
N LEU A 125 -9.66 -1.81 -8.16
CA LEU A 125 -9.92 -1.85 -9.60
C LEU A 125 -9.06 -2.91 -10.30
N LEU A 126 -7.78 -3.01 -9.92
CA LEU A 126 -6.81 -3.92 -10.54
C LEU A 126 -6.95 -5.37 -10.05
N VAL A 127 -7.45 -5.59 -8.84
CA VAL A 127 -7.60 -6.92 -8.25
C VAL A 127 -9.07 -7.34 -8.23
N PRO A 128 -9.53 -8.19 -9.17
CA PRO A 128 -10.91 -8.66 -9.17
C PRO A 128 -11.18 -9.54 -7.93
N PRO A 129 -12.43 -9.54 -7.42
CA PRO A 129 -12.82 -10.45 -6.37
C PRO A 129 -12.66 -11.90 -6.82
N VAL A 130 -12.15 -12.76 -5.95
CA VAL A 130 -12.06 -14.20 -6.22
C VAL A 130 -13.47 -14.76 -6.28
N GLN A 131 -13.87 -15.26 -7.45
CA GLN A 131 -15.19 -15.85 -7.63
C GLN A 131 -15.27 -17.19 -6.86
N PRO A 132 -16.38 -17.46 -6.13
CA PRO A 132 -16.60 -18.79 -5.58
C PRO A 132 -16.65 -19.83 -6.71
N PRO A 133 -16.29 -21.10 -6.44
CA PRO A 133 -16.43 -22.16 -7.44
C PRO A 133 -17.87 -22.18 -7.95
N ARG A 134 -18.06 -22.10 -9.28
CA ARG A 134 -19.40 -22.28 -9.85
C ARG A 134 -19.88 -23.69 -9.45
N PRO A 135 -21.13 -23.85 -8.98
CA PRO A 135 -21.69 -25.18 -8.80
C PRO A 135 -21.55 -25.93 -10.12
N ARG A 136 -20.90 -27.10 -10.11
CA ARG A 136 -20.98 -28.00 -11.26
C ARG A 136 -22.46 -28.29 -11.43
N SER A 137 -23.04 -27.89 -12.56
CA SER A 137 -24.34 -28.41 -12.96
C SER A 137 -24.17 -29.92 -12.99
N LEU A 138 -24.75 -30.62 -12.01
CA LEU A 138 -24.94 -32.06 -12.10
C LEU A 138 -25.84 -32.23 -13.32
N GLY A 139 -25.24 -32.57 -14.46
CA GLY A 139 -25.97 -32.94 -15.65
C GLY A 139 -26.71 -34.24 -15.33
N TRP A 140 -27.97 -34.12 -14.96
CA TRP A 140 -28.92 -35.22 -15.06
C TRP A 140 -29.16 -35.43 -16.55
N GLN A 141 -28.28 -36.22 -17.18
CA GLN A 141 -28.64 -36.92 -18.41
C GLN A 141 -29.47 -38.12 -17.95
N ALA A 142 -30.79 -37.96 -18.02
CA ALA A 142 -31.77 -39.04 -17.93
C ALA A 142 -32.13 -39.46 -19.36
#